data_AF-A0A6M1SP50-F1
#
_entry.id   AF-A0A6M1SP50-F1
#
_cell.length_a   1.000
_cell.length_b   1.000
_cell.length_c   1.000
_cell.angle_alpha   90.00
_cell.angle_beta   90.00
_cell.angle_gamma   90.00
#
_symmetry.space_group_name_H-M   'P 1'
#
loop_
_entity.id
_entity.type
_entity.pdbx_description
1 polymer ?
#
loop_
_entity_poly.entity_id
_entity_poly.type
_entity_poly.pdbx_seq_one_letter_code
_entity_poly.pdbx_strand_id
1 'polypeptide(L)'
;DVVTPYIHDRKQFGQSIGEFQLIQGKMADMYTTLQACRAYLYTVGKNLDSLGRDHVRQVRKDCAGVILYTAEKATWMAGEAIQILGGNG
;
A
#
# COMPACT_ATOMS: atom_id res chain seq x y z
N ASP A 1 11.17 -0.11 4.35
CA ASP A 1 10.66 -1.16 3.45
C ASP A 1 11.85 -1.74 2.68
N VAL A 2 11.65 -2.74 1.80
CA VAL A 2 12.74 -3.39 1.04
C VAL A 2 13.04 -2.71 -0.31
N VAL A 3 12.04 -2.07 -0.91
CA VAL A 3 12.11 -1.50 -2.26
C VAL A 3 12.96 -0.23 -2.25
N THR A 4 12.71 0.70 -1.32
CA THR A 4 13.40 2.00 -1.31
C THR A 4 14.93 1.86 -1.26
N PRO A 5 15.54 1.06 -0.37
CA PRO A 5 16.99 0.84 -0.40
C PRO A 5 17.45 0.18 -1.70
N TYR A 6 16.71 -0.85 -2.16
CA TYR A 6 17.09 -1.61 -3.36
C TYR A 6 17.16 -0.75 -4.61
N ILE A 7 16.22 0.19 -4.82
CA ILE A 7 16.21 1.04 -6.02
C ILE A 7 17.35 2.05 -6.06
N HIS A 8 17.94 2.39 -4.91
CA HIS A 8 19.12 3.25 -4.82
C HIS A 8 20.42 2.46 -5.02
N ASP A 9 20.50 1.23 -4.50
CA ASP A 9 21.70 0.40 -4.58
C ASP A 9 21.82 -0.32 -5.94
N ARG A 10 20.69 -0.79 -6.50
CA ARG A 10 20.66 -1.54 -7.75
C ARG A 10 20.90 -0.61 -8.93
N LYS A 11 21.93 -0.91 -9.74
CA LYS A 11 22.26 -0.18 -10.97
C LYS A 11 21.98 -0.99 -12.23
N GLN A 12 21.36 -0.36 -13.22
CA GLN A 12 21.27 -0.86 -14.59
C GLN A 12 21.44 0.29 -15.59
N PHE A 13 21.98 -0.02 -16.77
CA PHE A 13 22.26 0.98 -17.81
C PHE A 13 23.08 2.18 -17.29
N GLY A 14 23.99 1.93 -16.35
CA GLY A 14 24.91 2.93 -15.82
C GLY A 14 24.37 3.83 -14.69
N GLN A 15 23.10 3.69 -14.29
CA GLN A 15 22.49 4.51 -13.23
C GLN A 15 21.65 3.68 -12.25
N SER A 16 21.27 4.28 -11.13
CA SER A 16 20.40 3.63 -10.12
C SER A 16 19.01 3.38 -10.71
N ILE A 17 18.40 2.23 -10.46
CA ILE A 17 17.11 1.93 -11.08
C ILE A 17 15.99 2.88 -10.61
N GLY A 18 16.12 3.48 -9.43
CA GLY A 18 15.21 4.53 -8.93
C GLY A 18 15.20 5.83 -9.75
N GLU A 19 16.15 6.01 -10.68
CA GLU A 19 16.21 7.17 -11.58
C GLU A 19 15.32 6.97 -12.83
N PHE A 20 14.86 5.75 -13.10
CA PHE A 20 13.95 5.50 -14.21
C PHE A 20 12.52 5.92 -13.85
N GLN A 21 11.89 6.69 -14.74
CA GLN A 21 10.53 7.20 -14.57
C GLN A 21 9.49 6.12 -14.27
N LEU A 22 9.64 4.93 -14.86
CA LEU A 22 8.74 3.80 -14.59
C LEU A 22 8.81 3.33 -13.12
N ILE A 23 10.02 3.29 -12.54
CA ILE A 23 10.21 2.92 -11.15
C ILE A 23 9.69 4.03 -10.23
N GLN A 24 9.95 5.30 -10.57
CA GLN A 24 9.42 6.44 -9.83
C GLN A 24 7.88 6.45 -9.83
N GLY A 25 7.26 6.16 -10.97
CA GLY A 25 5.81 6.02 -11.09
C GLY A 25 5.25 4.92 -10.18
N LYS A 26 5.86 3.72 -10.21
CA LYS A 26 5.47 2.62 -9.30
C LYS A 26 5.61 3.01 -7.83
N MET A 27 6.69 3.67 -7.46
CA MET A 27 6.88 4.17 -6.08
C MET A 27 5.81 5.17 -5.68
N ALA A 28 5.45 6.11 -6.58
CA ALA A 28 4.39 7.07 -6.35
C ALA A 28 3.02 6.38 -6.20
N ASP A 29 2.69 5.42 -7.05
CA ASP A 29 1.44 4.66 -7.00
C ASP A 29 1.33 3.83 -5.71
N MET A 30 2.42 3.15 -5.32
CA MET A 30 2.47 2.39 -4.07
C MET A 30 2.32 3.31 -2.84
N TYR A 31 3.01 4.44 -2.82
CA TYR A 31 2.92 5.39 -1.71
C TYR A 31 1.51 5.95 -1.57
N THR A 32 0.93 6.46 -2.67
CA THR A 32 -0.42 7.05 -2.67
C THR A 32 -1.48 6.02 -2.29
N THR A 33 -1.38 4.79 -2.80
CA THR A 33 -2.25 3.67 -2.43
C THR A 33 -2.17 3.35 -0.95
N LEU A 34 -0.95 3.31 -0.38
CA LEU A 34 -0.76 3.08 1.05
C LEU A 34 -1.40 4.19 1.90
N GLN A 35 -1.26 5.45 1.49
CA GLN A 35 -1.91 6.55 2.21
C GLN A 35 -3.44 6.46 2.13
N ALA A 36 -4.00 6.11 0.97
CA ALA A 36 -5.43 5.89 0.81
C ALA A 36 -5.93 4.75 1.72
N CYS A 37 -5.20 3.64 1.77
CA CYS A 37 -5.51 2.51 2.65
C CYS A 37 -5.50 2.92 4.13
N ARG A 38 -4.49 3.66 4.56
CA ARG A 38 -4.39 4.18 5.94
C ARG A 38 -5.53 5.12 6.27
N ALA A 39 -5.83 6.07 5.40
CA ALA A 39 -6.92 7.01 5.60
C ALA A 39 -8.26 6.29 5.74
N TYR A 40 -8.53 5.30 4.88
CA TYR A 40 -9.75 4.51 4.95
C TYR A 40 -9.81 3.70 6.26
N LEU A 41 -8.73 2.99 6.61
CA LEU A 41 -8.63 2.20 7.84
C LEU A 41 -8.87 3.04 9.10
N TYR A 42 -8.17 4.17 9.23
CA TYR A 42 -8.30 5.03 10.40
C TYR A 42 -9.66 5.70 10.47
N THR A 43 -10.27 6.04 9.34
CA THR A 43 -11.64 6.60 9.33
C THR A 43 -12.64 5.57 9.83
N VAL A 44 -12.60 4.34 9.32
CA VAL A 44 -13.49 3.25 9.78
C VAL A 44 -13.24 2.91 11.24
N GLY A 45 -11.98 2.85 11.67
CA GLY A 45 -11.62 2.61 13.08
C GLY A 45 -12.17 3.68 14.01
N LYS A 46 -11.99 4.97 13.66
CA LYS A 46 -12.53 6.10 14.44
C LYS A 46 -14.06 6.05 14.54
N ASN A 47 -14.73 5.72 13.44
CA ASN A 47 -16.19 5.59 13.43
C ASN A 47 -16.64 4.45 14.35
N LEU A 48 -15.94 3.31 14.33
CA LEU A 48 -16.21 2.18 15.20
C LEU A 48 -16.02 2.56 16.68
N ASP A 49 -14.94 3.24 17.03
CA ASP A 49 -14.66 3.67 18.40
C ASP A 49 -15.74 4.64 18.92
N SER A 50 -16.28 5.50 18.05
CA SER A 50 -17.30 6.50 18.41
C SER A 50 -18.67 5.90 18.77
N LEU A 51 -18.93 4.64 18.38
CA LEU A 51 -20.23 3.99 18.60
C LEU A 51 -20.41 3.45 20.04
N GLY A 52 -19.34 3.35 20.83
CA GLY A 52 -19.44 2.81 22.19
C GLY A 52 -20.04 1.40 22.24
N ARG A 53 -21.14 1.20 22.98
CA ARG A 53 -21.85 -0.10 23.07
C ARG A 53 -22.97 -0.27 22.04
N ASP A 54 -23.17 0.72 21.17
CA ASP A 54 -24.26 0.70 20.20
C ASP A 54 -24.03 -0.35 19.10
N HIS A 55 -25.12 -0.67 18.41
CA HIS A 55 -25.20 -1.84 17.55
C HIS A 55 -24.27 -1.72 16.33
N VAL A 56 -23.18 -2.49 16.34
CA VAL A 56 -22.13 -2.65 15.30
C VAL A 56 -22.68 -2.86 13.87
N ARG A 57 -23.96 -3.20 13.72
CA ARG A 57 -24.62 -3.49 12.45
C ARG A 57 -24.53 -2.33 11.45
N GLN A 58 -24.45 -1.08 11.90
CA GLN A 58 -24.30 0.09 11.01
C GLN A 58 -22.93 0.17 10.34
N VAL A 59 -21.85 -0.22 11.03
CA VAL A 59 -20.45 -0.13 10.53
C VAL A 59 -19.91 -1.42 9.94
N ARG A 60 -20.64 -2.55 10.07
CA ARG A 60 -20.19 -3.85 9.54
C ARG A 60 -19.79 -3.83 8.07
N LYS A 61 -20.52 -3.08 7.24
CA LYS A 61 -20.23 -2.97 5.81
C LYS A 61 -18.92 -2.21 5.57
N ASP A 62 -18.71 -1.11 6.29
CA ASP A 62 -17.48 -0.32 6.19
C ASP A 62 -16.26 -1.10 6.71
N CYS A 63 -16.43 -1.86 7.80
CA CYS A 63 -15.40 -2.76 8.32
C CYS A 63 -15.04 -3.86 7.30
N ALA A 64 -16.03 -4.50 6.70
CA ALA A 64 -15.77 -5.52 5.67
C ALA A 64 -15.11 -4.91 4.42
N GLY A 65 -15.57 -3.73 4.00
CA GLY A 65 -15.02 -3.01 2.86
C GLY A 65 -13.56 -2.61 3.06
N VAL A 66 -13.20 -2.11 4.24
CA VAL A 66 -11.82 -1.71 4.52
C VAL A 66 -10.88 -2.92 4.63
N ILE A 67 -11.34 -4.04 5.20
CA ILE A 67 -10.56 -5.29 5.22
C ILE A 67 -10.29 -5.76 3.79
N LEU A 68 -11.32 -5.87 2.96
CA LEU A 68 -11.19 -6.33 1.58
C LEU A 68 -10.23 -5.43 0.79
N TYR A 69 -10.51 -4.12 0.78
CA TYR A 69 -9.74 -3.16 0.00
C TYR A 69 -8.27 -3.14 0.42
N THR A 70 -7.99 -3.09 1.73
CA THR A 70 -6.60 -3.05 2.22
C THR A 70 -5.86 -4.35 1.95
N ALA A 71 -6.52 -5.52 2.04
CA ALA A 71 -5.92 -6.81 1.73
C ALA A 71 -5.56 -6.96 0.24
N GLU A 72 -6.46 -6.54 -0.65
CA GLU A 72 -6.19 -6.54 -2.10
C GLU A 72 -5.05 -5.59 -2.46
N LYS A 73 -5.03 -4.37 -1.88
CA LYS A 73 -3.95 -3.42 -2.11
C LYS A 73 -2.62 -3.88 -1.52
N ALA A 74 -2.61 -4.56 -0.38
CA ALA A 74 -1.40 -5.18 0.16
C ALA A 74 -0.83 -6.24 -0.79
N THR A 75 -1.69 -7.06 -1.39
CA THR A 75 -1.29 -8.09 -2.37
C THR A 75 -0.72 -7.45 -3.64
N TRP A 76 -1.39 -6.41 -4.14
CA TRP A 76 -0.90 -5.64 -5.28
C TRP A 76 0.46 -4.98 -5.00
N MET A 77 0.64 -4.34 -3.84
CA MET A 77 1.92 -3.74 -3.44
C MET A 77 3.04 -4.78 -3.32
N ALA A 78 2.74 -5.98 -2.84
CA ALA A 78 3.71 -7.08 -2.83
C ALA A 78 4.14 -7.47 -4.26
N GLY A 79 3.19 -7.53 -5.20
CA GLY A 79 3.48 -7.77 -6.62
C GLY A 79 4.36 -6.68 -7.24
N GLU A 80 4.08 -5.40 -6.96
CA GLU A 80 4.92 -4.29 -7.40
C GLU A 80 6.33 -4.36 -6.81
N ALA A 81 6.45 -4.74 -5.53
CA ALA A 81 7.76 -4.94 -4.90
C ALA A 81 8.56 -6.05 -5.57
N ILE A 82 7.95 -7.23 -5.81
CA ILE A 82 8.58 -8.35 -6.54
C ILE A 82 9.05 -7.87 -7.92
N GLN A 83 8.20 -7.15 -8.65
CA GLN A 83 8.55 -6.64 -9.97
C GLN A 83 9.74 -5.67 -9.95
N ILE A 84 9.83 -4.79 -8.94
CA ILE A 84 10.95 -3.86 -8.80
C ILE A 84 12.24 -4.58 -8.39
N LEU A 85 12.14 -5.61 -7.54
CA LEU A 85 13.27 -6.46 -7.16
C LEU A 85 13.78 -7.30 -8.35
N GLY A 86 12.93 -7.57 -9.34
CA GLY A 86 13.28 -8.33 -10.55
C GLY A 86 13.52 -9.80 -10.20
N GLY A 87 14.57 -10.41 -10.74
CA GLY A 87 14.91 -11.81 -10.44
C GLY A 87 15.33 -12.10 -8.99
N ASN A 88 15.46 -11.07 -8.15
CA ASN A 88 15.73 -11.18 -6.71
C ASN A 88 14.44 -11.08 -5.85
N GLY A 89 13.29 -10.88 -6.49
CA GLY A 89 12.00 -10.60 -5.86
C GLY A 89 11.20 -11.83 -5.50
#